data_AF-A0A6A7RQM0-F1
#
_entry.id   AF-A0A6A7RQM0-F1
#
_cell.length_a   1.000
_cell.length_b   1.000
_cell.length_c   1.000
_cell.angle_alpha   90.00
_cell.angle_beta   90.00
_cell.angle_gamma   90.00
#
_symmetry.space_group_name_H-M   'P 1'
#
loop_
_entity.id
_entity.type
_entity.pdbx_description
1 polymer ?
#
loop_
_entity_poly.entity_id
_entity_poly.type
_entity_poly.pdbx_seq_one_letter_code
_entity_poly.pdbx_strand_id
1 'polypeptide(L)' 'MQGGKATGKTKPQASLTSANDSDLPASTPDTPFPIVGIGASAGGLAAFEAFFSGMPADSDPGMAFVLVQHLAPDHK' A
#
# COMPACT_ATOMS: atom_id res chain seq x y z
N MET A 1 -13.06 -29.73 40.91
CA MET A 1 -12.14 -28.57 41.02
C MET A 1 -11.41 -28.44 39.70
N GLN A 2 -11.73 -27.41 38.94
CA GLN A 2 -11.34 -27.22 37.54
C GLN A 2 -10.03 -26.43 37.49
N GLY A 3 -9.02 -26.95 36.78
CA GLY A 3 -7.68 -26.35 36.68
C GLY A 3 -7.29 -26.06 35.25
N GLY A 4 -6.63 -24.90 35.05
CA GLY A 4 -5.77 -24.60 33.91
C GLY A 4 -6.43 -23.86 32.74
N LYS A 5 -6.59 -22.54 32.84
CA LYS A 5 -6.97 -21.66 31.72
C LYS A 5 -5.72 -20.99 31.14
N ALA A 6 -5.69 -20.92 29.81
CA ALA A 6 -4.59 -20.56 28.94
C ALA A 6 -3.96 -19.18 29.18
N THR A 7 -2.63 -19.12 29.04
CA THR A 7 -1.80 -17.91 29.05
C THR A 7 -1.69 -17.35 27.63
N GLY A 8 -2.45 -16.31 27.31
CA GLY A 8 -2.26 -15.49 26.11
C GLY A 8 -1.85 -14.07 26.52
N LYS A 9 -0.61 -13.67 26.23
CA LYS A 9 -0.12 -12.30 26.46
C LYS A 9 -0.60 -11.42 25.30
N THR A 10 -1.54 -10.51 25.54
CA THR A 10 -1.88 -9.43 24.61
C THR A 10 -1.44 -8.07 25.18
N LYS A 11 -0.76 -7.32 24.32
CA LYS A 11 -0.11 -6.01 24.52
C LYS A 11 -1.17 -4.90 24.72
N PRO A 12 -0.85 -3.77 25.40
CA PRO A 12 -1.84 -2.83 25.92
C PRO A 12 -2.59 -2.11 24.79
N GLN A 13 -3.92 -2.12 24.88
CA GLN A 13 -4.82 -1.34 24.05
C GLN A 13 -4.84 0.10 24.59
N ALA A 14 -4.20 1.02 23.87
CA ALA A 14 -4.29 2.45 24.18
C ALA A 14 -5.72 2.93 23.89
N SER A 15 -6.45 3.22 24.96
CA SER A 15 -7.78 3.80 24.94
C SER A 15 -7.70 5.28 24.59
N LEU A 16 -8.35 5.71 23.51
CA LEU A 16 -8.64 7.12 23.28
C LEU A 16 -10.12 7.25 22.88
N THR A 17 -10.92 7.50 23.93
CA THR A 17 -12.06 8.44 24.01
C THR A 17 -13.14 8.43 22.92
N SER A 18 -14.36 8.10 23.35
CA SER A 18 -15.65 8.45 22.72
C SER A 18 -15.77 9.94 22.38
N ALA A 19 -15.96 10.23 21.10
CA ALA A 19 -16.75 11.37 20.65
C ALA A 19 -17.73 10.84 19.60
N ASN A 20 -19.00 11.25 19.68
CA ASN A 20 -20.05 10.79 18.79
C ASN A 20 -19.79 11.25 17.34
N ASP A 21 -19.36 10.35 16.46
CA ASP A 21 -19.15 10.56 15.02
C ASP A 21 -20.39 10.24 14.17
N SER A 22 -21.59 10.61 14.65
CA SER A 22 -22.84 10.31 13.91
C SER A 22 -23.13 11.26 12.73
N ASP A 23 -22.25 12.23 12.46
CA ASP A 23 -22.39 13.22 11.38
C ASP A 23 -21.17 13.28 10.43
N LEU A 24 -20.30 12.26 10.43
CA LEU A 24 -19.24 12.14 9.44
C LEU A 24 -19.77 11.42 8.19
N PRO A 25 -19.55 11.93 6.96
CA PRO A 25 -19.97 11.24 5.75
C PRO A 25 -19.36 9.83 5.75
N ALA A 26 -20.23 8.84 5.56
CA ALA A 26 -19.95 7.41 5.69
C ALA A 26 -18.55 7.06 5.19
N SER A 27 -17.75 6.49 6.10
CA SER A 27 -16.40 6.01 5.85
C SER A 27 -16.35 5.30 4.51
N THR A 28 -15.58 5.86 3.58
CA THR A 28 -15.17 5.16 2.36
C THR A 28 -14.67 3.78 2.77
N PRO A 29 -15.08 2.69 2.11
CA PRO A 29 -14.60 1.37 2.47
C PRO A 29 -13.07 1.40 2.48
N ASP A 30 -12.45 0.92 3.55
CA ASP A 30 -11.00 0.72 3.72
C ASP A 30 -10.51 -0.35 2.74
N THR A 31 -10.71 -0.12 1.45
CA THR A 31 -10.13 -0.93 0.39
C THR A 31 -8.63 -0.64 0.40
N PRO A 32 -7.79 -1.65 0.64
CA PRO A 32 -6.35 -1.43 0.66
C PRO A 32 -5.90 -0.95 -0.71
N PHE A 33 -5.25 0.22 -0.75
CA PHE A 33 -4.70 0.82 -1.97
C PHE A 33 -3.18 0.58 -1.99
N PRO A 34 -2.69 -0.47 -2.69
CA PRO A 34 -1.29 -0.83 -2.66
C PRO A 34 -0.41 0.18 -3.39
N ILE A 35 0.83 0.32 -2.91
CA ILE A 35 1.89 1.11 -3.53
C ILE A 35 2.99 0.15 -3.95
N VAL A 36 3.31 0.12 -5.25
CA VAL A 36 4.30 -0.78 -5.85
C VAL A 36 5.55 0.02 -6.21
N GLY A 37 6.67 -0.25 -5.55
CA GLY A 37 7.97 0.30 -5.89
C GLY A 37 8.68 -0.52 -6.97
N ILE A 38 9.12 0.10 -8.05
CA ILE A 38 9.88 -0.53 -9.14
C ILE A 38 11.21 0.20 -9.31
N GLY A 39 12.31 -0.52 -9.12
CA GLY A 39 13.67 0.01 -9.29
C GLY A 39 14.34 -0.52 -10.56
N ALA A 40 14.99 0.35 -11.32
CA ALA A 40 15.78 -0.05 -12.49
C ALA A 40 17.05 0.80 -12.66
N SER A 41 17.96 0.33 -13.51
CA SER A 41 19.25 0.97 -13.83
C SER A 41 19.47 0.93 -15.36
N ALA A 42 20.61 0.45 -15.87
CA ALA A 42 20.85 0.31 -17.30
C ALA A 42 19.73 -0.51 -18.00
N GLY A 43 19.13 0.07 -19.05
CA GLY A 43 18.01 -0.53 -19.79
C GLY A 43 16.64 -0.44 -19.11
N GLY A 44 16.53 0.22 -17.95
CA GLY A 44 15.29 0.31 -17.17
C GLY A 44 14.15 1.04 -17.87
N LEU A 45 14.45 2.06 -18.68
CA LEU A 45 13.45 2.83 -19.41
C LEU A 45 12.62 1.95 -20.36
N ALA A 46 13.29 1.18 -21.22
CA ALA A 46 12.62 0.27 -22.15
C ALA A 46 11.81 -0.81 -21.41
N ALA A 47 12.27 -1.25 -20.24
CA ALA A 47 11.53 -2.19 -19.40
C ALA A 47 10.27 -1.56 -18.80
N PHE A 48 10.32 -0.30 -18.36
CA PHE A 48 9.14 0.42 -17.88
C PHE A 48 8.13 0.63 -19.00
N GLU A 49 8.59 1.07 -20.18
CA GLU A 49 7.72 1.24 -21.35
C GLU A 49 7.00 -0.07 -21.70
N ALA A 50 7.74 -1.18 -21.79
CA ALA A 50 7.16 -2.48 -22.07
C ALA A 50 6.13 -2.89 -21.00
N PHE A 51 6.45 -2.70 -19.72
CA PHE A 51 5.57 -3.03 -18.60
C PHE A 51 4.25 -2.25 -18.66
N PHE A 52 4.31 -0.92 -18.80
CA PHE A 52 3.10 -0.09 -18.84
C PHE A 52 2.32 -0.23 -20.15
N SER A 53 2.98 -0.54 -21.27
CA SER A 53 2.29 -0.82 -22.54
C SER A 53 1.44 -2.09 -22.50
N GLY A 54 1.77 -3.03 -21.61
CA GLY A 54 1.01 -4.25 -21.39
C GLY A 54 -0.15 -4.08 -20.41
N MET A 55 -0.31 -2.92 -19.77
CA MET A 55 -1.43 -2.69 -18.85
C MET A 55 -2.72 -2.34 -19.61
N PRO A 56 -3.89 -2.69 -19.06
CA PRO A 56 -5.16 -2.25 -19.62
C PRO A 56 -5.25 -0.71 -19.61
N ALA A 57 -5.49 -0.12 -20.78
CA ALA A 57 -5.59 1.34 -20.93
C ALA A 57 -6.90 1.91 -20.36
N ASP A 58 -7.95 1.10 -20.32
CA ASP A 58 -9.32 1.55 -20.05
C ASP A 58 -9.83 1.19 -18.65
N SER A 59 -8.95 0.69 -17.77
CA SER A 59 -9.33 0.33 -16.40
C SER A 59 -8.36 0.91 -15.38
N ASP A 60 -8.90 1.39 -14.27
CA ASP A 60 -8.12 1.79 -13.10
C ASP A 60 -7.39 0.56 -12.51
N PRO A 61 -6.05 0.57 -12.41
CA PRO A 61 -5.29 -0.50 -11.77
C PRO A 61 -5.60 -0.68 -10.28
N GLY A 62 -6.21 0.31 -9.63
CA GLY A 62 -6.51 0.28 -8.20
C GLY A 62 -5.24 0.30 -7.33
N MET A 63 -4.14 0.86 -7.86
CA MET A 63 -2.84 0.92 -7.20
C MET A 63 -1.98 2.08 -7.72
N ALA A 64 -0.98 2.49 -6.94
CA ALA A 64 0.03 3.45 -7.38
C ALA A 64 1.38 2.77 -7.63
N PHE A 65 2.12 3.27 -8.62
CA PHE A 65 3.47 2.84 -8.93
C PHE A 65 4.48 3.95 -8.60
N VAL A 66 5.59 3.58 -7.95
CA VAL A 66 6.73 4.46 -7.67
C VAL A 66 7.93 3.93 -8.44
N LEU A 67 8.40 4.67 -9.43
CA LEU A 67 9.50 4.29 -10.30
C LEU A 67 10.79 4.96 -9.81
N VAL A 68 11.81 4.17 -9.50
CA VAL A 68 13.14 4.65 -9.13
C VAL A 68 14.15 4.21 -10.19
N GLN A 69 14.52 5.14 -11.05
CA GLN A 69 15.52 4.92 -12.08
C GLN A 69 16.87 5.46 -11.62
N HIS A 70 17.87 4.59 -11.51
CA HIS A 70 19.26 5.03 -11.37
C HIS A 70 19.78 5.38 -12.77
N LEU A 71 19.93 6.67 -13.06
CA LEU A 71 20.53 7.16 -14.32
C LEU A 71 22.03 7.40 -14.12
N ALA A 72 22.81 7.14 -15.17
CA ALA A 72 24.18 7.65 -15.23
C ALA A 72 24.17 9.19 -15.23
N PRO A 73 25.22 9.87 -14.74
CA PRO A 73 25.24 11.33 -14.58
C PRO A 73 24.96 12.11 -15.88
N ASP A 74 25.19 11.45 -17.01
CA ASP A 74 25.14 12.01 -18.35
C ASP A 74 23.76 11.84 -19.02
N HIS A 75 22.80 11.17 -18.37
CA HIS A 75 21.45 10.93 -18.90
C HIS A 75 20.46 11.94 -18.29
N LYS A 76 19.79 12.72 -19.15
CA LYS A 76 18.64 13.58 -18.85
C LYS A 76 17.39 13.05 -19.52
#